data_AF-A0A9D5SNM3-F1
#
_entry.id   AF-A0A9D5SNM3-F1
#
_cell.length_a   1.000
_cell.length_b   1.000
_cell.length_c   1.000
_cell.angle_alpha   90.00
_cell.angle_beta   90.00
_cell.angle_gamma   90.00
#
_symmetry.space_group_name_H-M   'P 1'
#
loop_
_entity.id
_entity.type
_entity.pdbx_description
1 polymer ?
#
loop_
_entity_poly.entity_id
_entity_poly.type
_entity_poly.pdbx_seq_one_letter_code
_entity_poly.pdbx_strand_id
1 'polypeptide(L)'
;KAPFIFSNFNGTSGDVDVLTHEAGHAFAGYTTRDFEFSANAQPTMESCECHSMSMEFFAWKWLDLFYGDDTDRAKYMHLESALIFIPYGCMVDHFQHIVYDNPDLTPAERHEEWLKLEKLYRPYMQFGDVEFYASGRGWQRQLHIYHYPFYYIDYCLAQTVSLEFWSRSQKDWADAWERYYKFVCEGGKKTFVGLCETADIRIPFEDGALKDIAGTAADWLK
;
A
#
# COMPACT_ATOMS: atom_id res chain seq x y z
N LYS A 1 6.84 -14.37 -21.92
CA LYS A 1 5.88 -13.31 -21.51
C LYS A 1 6.68 -12.17 -20.90
N ALA A 2 6.37 -10.91 -21.22
CA ALA A 2 7.13 -9.75 -20.75
C ALA A 2 6.23 -8.84 -19.90
N PRO A 3 6.60 -8.54 -18.63
CA PRO A 3 5.92 -7.52 -17.84
C PRO A 3 6.04 -6.14 -18.50
N PHE A 4 5.11 -5.24 -18.18
CA PHE A 4 5.08 -3.88 -18.70
C PHE A 4 4.76 -2.92 -17.56
N ILE A 5 5.53 -1.84 -17.46
CA ILE A 5 5.34 -0.77 -16.46
C ILE A 5 4.72 0.42 -17.16
N PHE A 6 3.66 0.98 -16.56
CA PHE A 6 3.03 2.22 -17.01
C PHE A 6 3.01 3.22 -15.86
N SER A 7 3.51 4.42 -16.09
CA SER A 7 3.52 5.50 -15.10
C SER A 7 3.40 6.87 -15.78
N ASN A 8 3.04 7.90 -15.01
CA ASN A 8 2.91 9.28 -15.49
C ASN A 8 3.83 10.20 -14.70
N PHE A 9 5.11 10.24 -15.09
CA PHE A 9 6.11 11.07 -14.43
C PHE A 9 5.85 12.56 -14.66
N ASN A 10 6.11 13.36 -13.64
CA ASN A 10 5.88 14.81 -13.64
C ASN A 10 6.98 15.63 -12.92
N GLY A 11 8.09 15.00 -12.53
CA GLY A 11 9.24 15.66 -11.90
C GLY A 11 9.11 15.82 -10.39
N THR A 12 8.22 15.07 -9.73
CA THR A 12 8.06 15.08 -8.26
C THR A 12 8.56 13.77 -7.65
N SER A 13 8.60 13.68 -6.32
CA SER A 13 8.96 12.43 -5.62
C SER A 13 8.07 11.25 -6.01
N GLY A 14 6.82 11.54 -6.40
CA GLY A 14 5.88 10.53 -6.88
C GLY A 14 6.36 9.75 -8.11
N ASP A 15 7.32 10.28 -8.87
CA ASP A 15 7.94 9.57 -9.99
C ASP A 15 8.74 8.35 -9.50
N VAL A 16 9.47 8.49 -8.38
CA VAL A 16 10.24 7.38 -7.80
C VAL A 16 9.32 6.40 -7.08
N ASP A 17 8.30 6.92 -6.39
CA ASP A 17 7.30 6.11 -5.71
C ASP A 17 6.61 5.16 -6.70
N VAL A 18 6.04 5.70 -7.80
CA VAL A 18 5.37 4.88 -8.82
C VAL A 18 6.35 3.97 -9.58
N LEU A 19 7.58 4.42 -9.83
CA LEU A 19 8.58 3.57 -10.49
C LEU A 19 8.88 2.32 -9.67
N THR A 20 9.14 2.49 -8.37
CA THR A 20 9.53 1.39 -7.50
C THR A 20 8.35 0.48 -7.18
N HIS A 21 7.15 1.05 -7.02
CA HIS A 21 5.89 0.33 -6.90
C HIS A 21 5.66 -0.62 -8.10
N GLU A 22 5.61 -0.07 -9.31
CA GLU A 22 5.34 -0.85 -10.52
C GLU A 22 6.49 -1.79 -10.87
N ALA A 23 7.74 -1.43 -10.52
CA ALA A 23 8.87 -2.33 -10.66
C ALA A 23 8.75 -3.57 -9.75
N GLY A 24 8.14 -3.44 -8.57
CA GLY A 24 7.83 -4.58 -7.71
C GLY A 24 6.82 -5.54 -8.35
N HIS A 25 5.74 -5.01 -8.92
CA HIS A 25 4.79 -5.82 -9.71
C HIS A 25 5.46 -6.47 -10.93
N ALA A 26 6.24 -5.70 -11.69
CA ALA A 26 6.94 -6.20 -12.87
C ALA A 26 7.98 -7.27 -12.51
N PHE A 27 8.69 -7.11 -11.39
CA PHE A 27 9.63 -8.10 -10.86
C PHE A 27 8.93 -9.40 -10.48
N ALA A 28 7.78 -9.32 -9.79
CA ALA A 28 6.97 -10.48 -9.47
C ALA A 28 6.46 -11.18 -10.74
N GLY A 29 5.88 -10.42 -11.68
CA GLY A 29 5.42 -10.93 -12.95
C GLY A 29 6.55 -11.54 -13.80
N TYR A 30 7.77 -11.01 -13.72
CA TYR A 30 8.94 -11.59 -14.36
C TYR A 30 9.31 -12.93 -13.72
N THR A 31 9.31 -12.99 -12.39
CA THR A 31 9.72 -14.17 -11.60
C THR A 31 8.77 -15.35 -11.81
N THR A 32 7.48 -15.10 -11.96
CA THR A 32 6.43 -16.15 -12.07
C THR A 32 6.03 -16.47 -13.51
N ARG A 33 6.61 -15.79 -14.52
CA ARG A 33 6.17 -15.82 -15.94
C ARG A 33 6.11 -17.22 -16.58
N ASP A 34 6.95 -18.13 -16.10
CA ASP A 34 7.17 -19.48 -16.65
C ASP A 34 6.44 -20.56 -15.83
N PHE A 35 5.54 -20.17 -14.90
CA PHE A 35 4.67 -21.12 -14.23
C PHE A 35 3.76 -21.85 -15.22
N GLU A 36 3.61 -23.16 -15.01
CA GLU A 36 2.77 -24.03 -15.84
C GLU A 36 1.32 -23.53 -15.89
N PHE A 37 0.74 -23.22 -14.72
CA PHE A 37 -0.60 -22.67 -14.60
C PHE A 37 -0.56 -21.15 -14.52
N SER A 38 -1.11 -20.48 -15.53
CA SER A 38 -1.19 -19.01 -15.58
C SER A 38 -1.94 -18.40 -14.40
N ALA A 39 -2.93 -19.10 -13.85
CA ALA A 39 -3.67 -18.67 -12.65
C ALA A 39 -2.76 -18.55 -11.41
N ASN A 40 -1.63 -19.26 -11.37
CA ASN A 40 -0.68 -19.19 -10.27
C ASN A 40 0.38 -18.10 -10.48
N ALA A 41 0.39 -17.41 -11.63
CA ALA A 41 1.41 -16.40 -11.91
C ALA A 41 1.19 -15.12 -11.09
N GLN A 42 -0.06 -14.78 -10.78
CA GLN A 42 -0.44 -13.64 -9.96
C GLN A 42 -1.28 -14.12 -8.79
N PRO A 43 -0.97 -13.73 -7.54
CA PRO A 43 -1.86 -13.97 -6.42
C PRO A 43 -3.06 -13.00 -6.43
N THR A 44 -3.87 -13.06 -5.38
CA THR A 44 -4.92 -12.08 -5.08
C THR A 44 -4.32 -10.68 -4.87
N MET A 45 -5.15 -9.64 -4.94
CA MET A 45 -4.70 -8.26 -5.13
C MET A 45 -3.90 -7.73 -3.92
N GLU A 46 -4.29 -8.07 -2.70
CA GLU A 46 -3.56 -7.77 -1.46
C GLU A 46 -2.14 -8.35 -1.46
N SER A 47 -1.97 -9.55 -2.01
CA SER A 47 -0.64 -10.15 -2.19
C SER A 47 0.13 -9.50 -3.33
N CYS A 48 -0.56 -9.09 -4.40
CA CYS A 48 0.08 -8.34 -5.48
C CYS A 48 0.68 -7.04 -4.95
N GLU A 49 -0.05 -6.31 -4.12
CA GLU A 49 0.41 -5.06 -3.50
C GLU A 49 1.56 -5.27 -2.51
N CYS A 50 1.69 -6.45 -1.89
CA CYS A 50 2.87 -6.76 -1.09
C CYS A 50 4.15 -6.75 -1.95
N HIS A 51 4.07 -7.11 -3.24
CA HIS A 51 5.22 -7.09 -4.12
C HIS A 51 5.68 -5.66 -4.41
N SER A 52 4.74 -4.77 -4.74
CA SER A 52 4.99 -3.38 -5.12
C SER A 52 5.42 -2.54 -3.93
N MET A 53 4.60 -2.48 -2.88
CA MET A 53 4.84 -1.62 -1.72
C MET A 53 6.10 -2.02 -0.95
N SER A 54 6.45 -3.31 -0.92
CA SER A 54 7.72 -3.73 -0.31
C SER A 54 8.93 -3.33 -1.16
N MET A 55 8.79 -3.33 -2.49
CA MET A 55 9.87 -2.90 -3.39
C MET A 55 10.19 -1.42 -3.20
N GLU A 56 9.21 -0.57 -2.92
CA GLU A 56 9.42 0.84 -2.57
C GLU A 56 10.40 0.98 -1.40
N PHE A 57 10.24 0.17 -0.35
CA PHE A 57 11.17 0.16 0.79
C PHE A 57 12.51 -0.52 0.50
N PHE A 58 12.55 -1.62 -0.28
CA PHE A 58 13.84 -2.21 -0.65
C PHE A 58 14.70 -1.26 -1.49
N ALA A 59 14.06 -0.42 -2.31
CA ALA A 59 14.73 0.62 -3.09
C ALA A 59 15.39 1.70 -2.23
N TRP A 60 15.07 1.81 -0.92
CA TRP A 60 15.70 2.76 -0.01
C TRP A 60 17.23 2.66 0.06
N LYS A 61 17.77 1.48 -0.26
CA LYS A 61 19.21 1.25 -0.38
C LYS A 61 19.89 2.07 -1.47
N TRP A 62 19.13 2.55 -2.46
CA TRP A 62 19.62 3.28 -3.63
C TRP A 62 18.88 4.61 -3.86
N LEU A 63 18.12 5.11 -2.88
CA LEU A 63 17.38 6.37 -3.02
C LEU A 63 18.30 7.57 -3.25
N ASP A 64 19.56 7.51 -2.81
CA ASP A 64 20.58 8.53 -3.04
C ASP A 64 20.88 8.78 -4.52
N LEU A 65 20.68 7.78 -5.37
CA LEU A 65 20.82 7.92 -6.81
C LEU A 65 19.75 8.84 -7.44
N PHE A 66 18.59 8.99 -6.78
CA PHE A 66 17.50 9.84 -7.23
C PHE A 66 17.50 11.20 -6.52
N TYR A 67 17.80 11.20 -5.22
CA TYR A 67 17.58 12.35 -4.35
C TYR A 67 18.86 13.05 -3.89
N GLY A 68 20.04 12.43 -4.01
CA GLY A 68 21.31 13.01 -3.56
C GLY A 68 21.24 13.45 -2.10
N ASP A 69 21.47 14.74 -1.85
CA ASP A 69 21.45 15.32 -0.51
C ASP A 69 20.05 15.30 0.16
N ASP A 70 18.96 15.16 -0.61
CA ASP A 70 17.58 15.10 -0.11
C ASP A 70 17.14 13.67 0.29
N THR A 71 18.04 12.69 0.27
CA THR A 71 17.70 11.27 0.50
C THR A 71 17.00 11.00 1.82
N ASP A 72 17.50 11.56 2.92
CA ASP A 72 16.91 11.31 4.25
C ASP A 72 15.53 11.95 4.36
N ARG A 73 15.34 13.12 3.72
CA ARG A 73 14.03 13.76 3.60
C ARG A 73 13.07 12.90 2.79
N ALA A 74 13.52 12.32 1.68
CA ALA A 74 12.70 11.43 0.86
C ALA A 74 12.26 10.19 1.66
N LYS A 75 13.17 9.54 2.39
CA LYS A 75 12.85 8.40 3.27
C LYS A 75 11.84 8.78 4.36
N TYR A 76 12.03 9.93 5.00
CA TYR A 76 11.11 10.45 6.01
C TYR A 76 9.71 10.64 5.45
N MET A 77 9.59 11.39 4.34
CA MET A 77 8.31 11.65 3.69
C MET A 77 7.64 10.37 3.20
N HIS A 78 8.41 9.42 2.67
CA HIS A 78 7.89 8.14 2.20
C HIS A 78 7.31 7.30 3.35
N LEU A 79 8.04 7.16 4.47
CA LEU A 79 7.54 6.41 5.63
C LEU A 79 6.36 7.11 6.30
N GLU A 80 6.39 8.44 6.43
CA GLU A 80 5.25 9.21 6.93
C GLU A 80 4.01 8.97 6.04
N SER A 81 4.17 9.08 4.72
CA SER A 81 3.11 8.84 3.73
C SER A 81 2.51 7.43 3.87
N ALA A 82 3.37 6.41 3.96
CA ALA A 82 2.96 5.02 4.17
C ALA A 82 2.11 4.82 5.44
N LEU A 83 2.47 5.51 6.53
CA LEU A 83 1.73 5.42 7.80
C LEU A 83 0.38 6.16 7.75
N ILE A 84 0.36 7.39 7.23
CA ILE A 84 -0.88 8.19 7.15
C ILE A 84 -1.84 7.65 6.08
N PHE A 85 -1.34 6.86 5.14
CA PHE A 85 -2.14 6.17 4.14
C PHE A 85 -3.07 5.13 4.77
N ILE A 86 -2.61 4.34 5.76
CA ILE A 86 -3.41 3.27 6.39
C ILE A 86 -4.78 3.76 6.89
N PRO A 87 -4.90 4.83 7.72
CA PRO A 87 -6.21 5.30 8.14
C PRO A 87 -7.06 5.81 6.97
N TYR A 88 -6.46 6.44 5.95
CA TYR A 88 -7.21 6.82 4.74
C TYR A 88 -7.73 5.60 3.98
N GLY A 89 -6.92 4.56 3.84
CA GLY A 89 -7.30 3.35 3.12
C GLY A 89 -8.44 2.60 3.81
N CYS A 90 -8.35 2.44 5.14
CA CYS A 90 -9.43 1.87 5.95
C CYS A 90 -10.71 2.72 5.91
N MET A 91 -10.57 4.05 5.85
CA MET A 91 -11.71 4.97 5.70
C MET A 91 -12.45 4.75 4.38
N VAL A 92 -11.73 4.57 3.27
CA VAL A 92 -12.31 4.30 1.94
C VAL A 92 -13.03 2.95 1.92
N ASP A 93 -12.45 1.92 2.53
CA ASP A 93 -13.08 0.61 2.64
C ASP A 93 -14.39 0.66 3.46
N HIS A 94 -14.34 1.28 4.65
CA HIS A 94 -15.53 1.48 5.49
C HIS A 94 -16.62 2.27 4.74
N PHE A 95 -16.24 3.30 3.98
CA PHE A 95 -17.18 4.05 3.15
C PHE A 95 -17.88 3.14 2.12
N GLN A 96 -17.14 2.25 1.46
CA GLN A 96 -17.73 1.32 0.49
C GLN A 96 -18.71 0.36 1.17
N HIS A 97 -18.37 -0.21 2.32
CA HIS A 97 -19.31 -1.03 3.10
C HIS A 97 -20.63 -0.30 3.38
N ILE A 98 -20.58 0.96 3.84
CA ILE A 98 -21.78 1.77 4.07
C ILE A 98 -22.60 1.93 2.78
N VAL A 99 -21.96 2.26 1.66
CA VAL A 99 -22.64 2.46 0.37
C VAL A 99 -23.31 1.18 -0.14
N TYR A 100 -22.65 0.03 -0.01
CA TYR A 100 -23.17 -1.24 -0.49
C TYR A 100 -24.22 -1.85 0.45
N ASP A 101 -24.12 -1.60 1.76
CA ASP A 101 -25.15 -2.01 2.74
C ASP A 101 -26.41 -1.12 2.67
N ASN A 102 -26.29 0.09 2.11
CA ASN A 102 -27.38 1.06 2.00
C ASN A 102 -27.50 1.58 0.54
N PRO A 103 -27.96 0.72 -0.40
CA PRO A 103 -27.95 1.05 -1.83
C PRO A 103 -28.81 2.26 -2.21
N ASP A 104 -29.80 2.59 -1.38
CA ASP A 104 -30.74 3.71 -1.58
C ASP A 104 -30.19 5.07 -1.14
N LEU A 105 -28.98 5.13 -0.57
CA LEU A 105 -28.35 6.41 -0.21
C LEU A 105 -28.26 7.33 -1.42
N THR A 106 -28.81 8.52 -1.26
CA THR A 106 -28.69 9.61 -2.22
C THR A 106 -27.23 10.09 -2.33
N PRO A 107 -26.85 10.77 -3.42
CA PRO A 107 -25.51 11.34 -3.53
C PRO A 107 -25.12 12.27 -2.37
N ALA A 108 -26.08 13.03 -1.83
CA ALA A 108 -25.85 13.93 -0.69
C ALA A 108 -25.59 13.14 0.60
N GLU A 109 -26.38 12.10 0.88
CA GLU A 109 -26.15 11.26 2.06
C GLU A 109 -24.80 10.54 1.99
N ARG A 110 -24.35 10.12 0.80
CA ARG A 110 -22.98 9.57 0.62
C ARG A 110 -21.90 10.59 0.96
N HIS A 111 -22.10 11.87 0.62
CA HIS A 111 -21.17 12.93 1.01
C HIS A 111 -21.14 13.13 2.53
N GLU A 112 -22.29 13.06 3.19
CA GLU A 112 -22.39 13.16 4.65
C GLU A 112 -21.69 11.99 5.35
N GLU A 113 -21.89 10.76 4.88
CA GLU A 113 -21.18 9.58 5.42
C GLU A 113 -19.67 9.70 5.25
N TRP A 114 -19.20 10.17 4.08
CA TRP A 114 -17.77 10.45 3.88
C TRP A 114 -17.22 11.46 4.90
N LEU A 115 -17.93 12.55 5.16
CA LEU A 115 -17.51 13.55 6.16
C LEU A 115 -17.48 13.02 7.59
N LYS A 116 -18.39 12.11 7.95
CA LYS A 116 -18.35 11.42 9.25
C LYS A 116 -17.08 10.57 9.36
N LEU A 117 -16.75 9.84 8.31
CA LEU A 117 -15.55 9.00 8.25
C LEU A 117 -14.25 9.80 8.21
N GLU A 118 -14.21 10.97 7.54
CA GLU A 118 -13.08 11.90 7.59
C GLU A 118 -12.73 12.26 9.03
N LYS A 119 -13.74 12.64 9.83
CA LYS A 119 -13.56 13.01 11.24
C LYS A 119 -13.11 11.82 12.10
N LEU A 120 -13.53 10.61 11.77
CA LEU A 120 -13.18 9.40 12.52
C LEU A 120 -11.73 8.96 12.25
N TYR A 121 -11.35 8.83 10.98
CA TYR A 121 -10.05 8.27 10.60
C TYR A 121 -8.96 9.33 10.45
N ARG A 122 -9.32 10.56 10.08
CA ARG A 122 -8.39 11.65 9.82
C ARG A 122 -8.81 12.94 10.53
N PRO A 123 -8.96 12.92 11.87
CA PRO A 123 -9.43 14.08 12.65
C PRO A 123 -8.52 15.32 12.56
N TYR A 124 -7.29 15.13 12.09
CA TYR A 124 -6.30 16.18 11.87
C TYR A 124 -6.49 16.95 10.55
N MET A 125 -7.31 16.45 9.62
CA MET A 125 -7.52 17.11 8.33
C MET A 125 -8.39 18.35 8.48
N GLN A 126 -7.92 19.47 7.92
CA GLN A 126 -8.66 20.73 7.83
C GLN A 126 -8.78 21.16 6.38
N PHE A 127 -10.00 21.13 5.84
CA PHE A 127 -10.24 21.46 4.44
C PHE A 127 -10.45 22.96 4.18
N GLY A 128 -10.58 23.76 5.24
CA GLY A 128 -10.82 25.21 5.15
C GLY A 128 -11.99 25.53 4.23
N ASP A 129 -11.78 26.51 3.35
CA ASP A 129 -12.81 27.01 2.42
C ASP A 129 -12.84 26.24 1.08
N VAL A 130 -12.16 25.09 0.98
CA VAL A 130 -12.15 24.29 -0.25
C VAL A 130 -13.44 23.46 -0.32
N GLU A 131 -14.48 24.07 -0.90
CA GLU A 131 -15.84 23.54 -0.99
C GLU A 131 -15.91 22.05 -1.38
N PHE A 132 -15.10 21.63 -2.35
CA PHE A 132 -15.09 20.22 -2.80
C PHE A 132 -14.80 19.23 -1.67
N TYR A 133 -13.81 19.49 -0.82
CA TYR A 133 -13.50 18.61 0.30
C TYR A 133 -14.40 18.87 1.50
N ALA A 134 -14.70 20.14 1.78
CA ALA A 134 -15.57 20.54 2.88
C ALA A 134 -17.00 19.98 2.76
N SER A 135 -17.48 19.76 1.53
CA SER A 135 -18.78 19.15 1.22
C SER A 135 -18.75 17.62 1.06
N GLY A 136 -17.66 16.93 1.44
CA GLY A 136 -17.65 15.46 1.49
C GLY A 136 -17.46 14.76 0.15
N ARG A 137 -16.93 15.46 -0.85
CA ARG A 137 -16.79 14.93 -2.22
C ARG A 137 -15.40 14.37 -2.51
N GLY A 138 -14.51 14.38 -1.51
CA GLY A 138 -13.12 13.95 -1.64
C GLY A 138 -12.94 12.55 -2.22
N TRP A 139 -13.84 11.61 -1.89
CA TRP A 139 -13.82 10.25 -2.43
C TRP A 139 -14.03 10.15 -3.94
N GLN A 140 -14.65 11.17 -4.56
CA GLN A 140 -14.94 11.14 -6.00
C GLN A 140 -13.68 11.14 -6.86
N ARG A 141 -12.53 11.57 -6.33
CA ARG A 141 -11.23 11.52 -7.01
C ARG A 141 -10.60 10.11 -6.99
N GLN A 142 -11.12 9.20 -6.17
CA GLN A 142 -10.56 7.88 -5.96
C GLN A 142 -11.10 6.90 -7.01
N LEU A 143 -10.35 6.72 -8.10
CA LEU A 143 -10.67 5.82 -9.22
C LEU A 143 -11.17 4.44 -8.75
N HIS A 144 -10.49 3.86 -7.77
CA HIS A 144 -10.71 2.50 -7.27
C HIS A 144 -12.15 2.27 -6.80
N ILE A 145 -12.79 3.27 -6.19
CA ILE A 145 -14.20 3.16 -5.74
C ILE A 145 -15.15 2.88 -6.92
N TYR A 146 -14.82 3.40 -8.12
CA TYR A 146 -15.65 3.24 -9.31
C TYR A 146 -15.30 2.01 -10.13
N HIS A 147 -14.01 1.68 -10.23
CA HIS A 147 -13.52 0.63 -11.14
C HIS A 147 -13.29 -0.72 -10.45
N TYR A 148 -12.94 -0.72 -9.17
CA TYR A 148 -12.53 -1.91 -8.41
C TYR A 148 -13.08 -1.85 -6.98
N PRO A 149 -14.40 -2.07 -6.80
CA PRO A 149 -15.01 -2.01 -5.47
C PRO A 149 -14.30 -2.90 -4.45
N PHE A 150 -14.16 -2.41 -3.23
CA PHE A 150 -13.52 -3.08 -2.08
C PHE A 150 -12.01 -3.37 -2.20
N TYR A 151 -11.36 -3.05 -3.32
CA TYR A 151 -9.91 -3.26 -3.48
C TYR A 151 -9.03 -2.34 -2.61
N TYR A 152 -9.59 -1.32 -1.96
CA TYR A 152 -8.76 -0.34 -1.26
C TYR A 152 -8.21 -0.84 0.08
N ILE A 153 -8.86 -1.84 0.69
CA ILE A 153 -8.36 -2.46 1.93
C ILE A 153 -7.08 -3.26 1.67
N ASP A 154 -6.95 -3.86 0.48
CA ASP A 154 -5.80 -4.63 0.03
C ASP A 154 -4.50 -3.84 0.17
N TYR A 155 -4.51 -2.55 -0.18
CA TYR A 155 -3.37 -1.65 0.02
C TYR A 155 -3.00 -1.49 1.50
N CYS A 156 -3.97 -1.44 2.43
CA CYS A 156 -3.66 -1.35 3.86
C CYS A 156 -3.01 -2.65 4.39
N LEU A 157 -3.46 -3.80 3.90
CA LEU A 157 -2.88 -5.10 4.26
C LEU A 157 -1.47 -5.22 3.74
N ALA A 158 -1.28 -4.88 2.47
CA ALA A 158 0.01 -4.85 1.82
C ALA A 158 0.96 -3.81 2.44
N GLN A 159 0.46 -2.63 2.79
CA GLN A 159 1.25 -1.61 3.48
C GLN A 159 1.78 -2.17 4.81
N THR A 160 0.96 -2.90 5.55
CA THR A 160 1.38 -3.54 6.81
C THR A 160 2.48 -4.59 6.58
N VAL A 161 2.33 -5.44 5.56
CA VAL A 161 3.36 -6.42 5.17
C VAL A 161 4.65 -5.72 4.71
N SER A 162 4.55 -4.67 3.89
CA SER A 162 5.69 -3.91 3.40
C SER A 162 6.45 -3.20 4.52
N LEU A 163 5.74 -2.70 5.54
CA LEU A 163 6.35 -2.10 6.73
C LEU A 163 7.05 -3.15 7.60
N GLU A 164 6.57 -4.39 7.63
CA GLU A 164 7.29 -5.49 8.28
C GLU A 164 8.58 -5.85 7.51
N PHE A 165 8.54 -5.91 6.17
CA PHE A 165 9.75 -6.05 5.34
C PHE A 165 10.72 -4.88 5.54
N TRP A 166 10.21 -3.65 5.59
CA TRP A 166 10.99 -2.45 5.88
C TRP A 166 11.68 -2.56 7.24
N SER A 167 10.93 -2.84 8.30
CA SER A 167 11.45 -3.01 9.67
C SER A 167 12.57 -4.05 9.74
N ARG A 168 12.41 -5.18 9.05
CA ARG A 168 13.46 -6.21 8.93
C ARG A 168 14.65 -5.72 8.13
N SER A 169 14.44 -5.03 7.02
CA SER A 169 15.51 -4.51 6.17
C SER A 169 16.41 -3.50 6.89
N GLN A 170 15.89 -2.77 7.89
CA GLN A 170 16.69 -1.87 8.73
C GLN A 170 17.67 -2.63 9.65
N LYS A 171 17.41 -3.91 9.93
CA LYS A 171 18.25 -4.77 10.79
C LYS A 171 19.20 -5.64 9.96
N ASP A 172 18.65 -6.32 8.95
CA ASP A 172 19.39 -7.13 8.00
C ASP A 172 18.70 -7.07 6.63
N TRP A 173 19.26 -6.24 5.75
CA TRP A 173 18.72 -6.05 4.41
C TRP A 173 18.77 -7.33 3.57
N ALA A 174 19.81 -8.15 3.72
CA ALA A 174 19.98 -9.34 2.90
C ALA A 174 18.98 -10.45 3.28
N ASP A 175 18.78 -10.67 4.58
CA ASP A 175 17.75 -11.60 5.07
C ASP A 175 16.33 -11.12 4.68
N ALA A 176 16.04 -9.83 4.85
CA ALA A 176 14.75 -9.27 4.44
C ALA A 176 14.48 -9.46 2.93
N TRP A 177 15.50 -9.22 2.09
CA TRP A 177 15.40 -9.43 0.65
C TRP A 177 15.19 -10.91 0.29
N GLU A 178 15.88 -11.83 0.95
CA GLU A 178 15.70 -13.27 0.72
C GLU A 178 14.25 -13.70 1.03
N ARG A 179 13.67 -13.18 2.11
CA ARG A 179 12.28 -13.43 2.49
C ARG A 179 11.29 -12.84 1.49
N TYR A 180 11.51 -11.61 1.06
CA TYR A 180 10.72 -10.98 0.01
C TYR A 180 10.78 -11.79 -1.29
N TYR A 181 11.97 -12.23 -1.69
CA TYR A 181 12.13 -13.05 -2.88
C TYR A 181 11.41 -14.41 -2.75
N LYS A 182 11.46 -15.05 -1.57
CA LYS A 182 10.66 -16.26 -1.28
C LYS A 182 9.16 -16.01 -1.43
N PHE A 183 8.65 -14.90 -0.88
CA PHE A 183 7.26 -14.47 -1.05
C PHE A 183 6.89 -14.38 -2.54
N VAL A 184 7.69 -13.62 -3.31
CA VAL A 184 7.47 -13.39 -4.75
C VAL A 184 7.49 -14.69 -5.55
N CYS A 185 8.40 -15.62 -5.22
CA CYS A 185 8.56 -16.90 -5.94
C CYS A 185 7.37 -17.86 -5.79
N GLU A 186 6.48 -17.63 -4.84
CA GLU A 186 5.25 -18.42 -4.71
C GLU A 186 4.17 -17.96 -5.70
N GLY A 187 4.21 -16.71 -6.17
CA GLY A 187 3.15 -16.13 -7.00
C GLY A 187 1.78 -16.35 -6.37
N GLY A 188 0.82 -16.84 -7.15
CA GLY A 188 -0.53 -17.22 -6.72
C GLY A 188 -0.70 -18.66 -6.24
N LYS A 189 0.37 -19.39 -5.88
CA LYS A 189 0.27 -20.79 -5.43
C LYS A 189 -0.33 -20.95 -4.04
N LYS A 190 -0.37 -19.89 -3.24
CA LYS A 190 -0.83 -19.90 -1.84
C LYS A 190 -1.78 -18.74 -1.57
N THR A 191 -2.56 -18.84 -0.50
CA THR A 191 -3.37 -17.73 0.02
C THR A 191 -2.46 -16.64 0.59
N PHE A 192 -2.97 -15.43 0.77
CA PHE A 192 -2.25 -14.33 1.41
C PHE A 192 -1.55 -14.72 2.72
N VAL A 193 -2.28 -15.41 3.60
CA VAL A 193 -1.72 -15.97 4.85
C VAL A 193 -0.58 -16.94 4.57
N GLY A 194 -0.78 -17.90 3.67
CA GLY A 194 0.25 -18.88 3.32
C GLY A 194 1.49 -18.25 2.66
N LEU A 195 1.34 -17.14 1.95
CA LEU A 195 2.46 -16.38 1.40
C LEU A 195 3.27 -15.69 2.51
N CYS A 196 2.60 -15.05 3.48
CA CYS A 196 3.25 -14.47 4.66
C CYS A 196 4.02 -15.53 5.46
N GLU A 197 3.39 -16.68 5.73
CA GLU A 197 4.01 -17.81 6.43
C GLU A 197 5.25 -18.34 5.69
N THR A 198 5.20 -18.41 4.35
CA THR A 198 6.33 -18.90 3.52
C THR A 198 7.55 -17.99 3.61
N ALA A 199 7.32 -16.68 3.72
CA ALA A 199 8.37 -15.68 3.88
C ALA A 199 8.79 -15.48 5.35
N ASP A 200 8.11 -16.16 6.28
CA ASP A 200 8.21 -15.93 7.73
C ASP A 200 8.09 -14.43 8.05
N ILE A 201 7.00 -13.86 7.51
CA ILE A 201 6.54 -12.50 7.70
C ILE A 201 5.23 -12.55 8.48
N ARG A 202 5.09 -11.64 9.44
CA ARG A 202 3.92 -11.62 10.32
C ARG A 202 2.67 -11.25 9.54
N ILE A 203 1.56 -11.92 9.87
CA ILE A 203 0.28 -11.67 9.21
C ILE A 203 -0.31 -10.37 9.79
N PRO A 204 -0.76 -9.41 8.95
CA PRO A 204 -1.24 -8.10 9.41
C PRO A 204 -2.36 -8.11 10.46
N PHE A 205 -3.16 -9.17 10.47
CA PHE A 205 -4.33 -9.31 11.34
C PHE A 205 -4.05 -10.08 12.63
N GLU A 206 -2.82 -10.51 12.86
CA GLU A 206 -2.44 -11.12 14.13
C GLU A 206 -2.31 -10.06 15.23
N ASP A 207 -2.70 -10.44 16.45
CA ASP A 207 -2.60 -9.58 17.63
C ASP A 207 -1.19 -9.02 17.78
N GLY A 208 -1.10 -7.69 17.82
CA GLY A 208 0.16 -6.96 18.00
C GLY A 208 0.96 -6.67 16.72
N ALA A 209 0.59 -7.21 15.55
CA ALA A 209 1.33 -6.98 14.31
C ALA A 209 1.45 -5.48 13.97
N LEU A 210 0.31 -4.79 13.92
CA LEU A 210 0.26 -3.35 13.67
C LEU A 210 0.95 -2.52 14.76
N LYS A 211 0.87 -2.97 16.03
CA LYS A 211 1.45 -2.24 17.16
C LYS A 211 2.99 -2.23 17.09
N ASP A 212 3.59 -3.36 16.75
CA ASP A 212 5.05 -3.49 16.70
C ASP A 212 5.64 -2.74 15.50
N ILE A 213 4.93 -2.77 14.36
CA ILE A 213 5.27 -1.98 13.17
C ILE A 213 5.19 -0.49 13.48
N ALA A 214 4.07 -0.03 14.05
CA ALA A 214 3.88 1.37 14.41
C ALA A 214 4.93 1.86 15.42
N GLY A 215 5.29 1.02 16.40
CA GLY A 215 6.36 1.32 17.35
C GLY A 215 7.72 1.50 16.66
N THR A 216 8.09 0.59 15.77
CA THR A 216 9.34 0.67 15.01
C THR A 216 9.39 1.93 14.14
N ALA A 217 8.30 2.23 13.43
CA ALA A 217 8.22 3.41 12.58
C ALA A 217 8.25 4.72 13.40
N ALA A 218 7.57 4.75 14.55
CA ALA A 218 7.60 5.89 15.46
C ALA A 218 8.98 6.14 16.06
N ASP A 219 9.77 5.10 16.34
CA ASP A 219 11.13 5.25 16.82
C ASP A 219 12.09 5.71 15.71
N TRP A 220 11.86 5.30 14.46
CA TRP A 220 12.64 5.74 13.31
C TRP A 220 12.38 7.20 12.93
N LEU A 221 11.14 7.70 13.10
CA LEU A 221 10.72 9.07 12.75
C LEU A 221 11.10 10.14 13.79
N LYS A 222 11.69 9.76 14.93
CA LYS A 222 12.16 10.68 15.98
C LYS A 222 13.56 11.21 15.70
#